data_AF-X0TJ78-F1
#
_entry.id   AF-X0TJ78-F1
#
_cell.length_a   1.000
_cell.length_b   1.000
_cell.length_c   1.000
_cell.angle_alpha   90.00
_cell.angle_beta   90.00
_cell.angle_gamma   90.00
#
_symmetry.space_group_name_H-M   'P 1'
#
loop_
_entity.id
_entity.type
_entity.pdbx_description
1 polymer ?
#
loop_
_entity_poly.entity_id
_entity_poly.type
_entity_poly.pdbx_seq_one_letter_code
_entity_poly.pdbx_strand_id
1 'polypeptide(L)'
;VRGLKVTVAEVPIPVAFGAAFEGERVRGEDIYLEAGGGRTPMVEWVTSKRMDEVEDGKIEVIGPELKDIPAGSRLLLAITVEVAGREMQEDYEPILERQIHHLINYAQGAMHIGQRDIAWLRVAKQAVEKGFKLSHIGTILHAKLHQDFGRIFDKMQVKIYTEEDKVKEMIEKARAVYGTRDTRIEGMTDETIDIYYSCTLCQSFAPGHVCVISPERTGLCGSYNWMDCKAAFEINPTGPNQPVEKGETVDAKLG
;
A
#
# COMPACT_ATOMS: atom_id res chain seq x y z
N VAL A 1 18.29 -30.65 -1.13
CA VAL A 1 16.96 -30.30 -0.58
C VAL A 1 17.19 -29.31 0.55
N ARG A 2 17.11 -27.99 0.27
CA ARG A 2 17.33 -26.95 1.29
C ARG A 2 16.09 -26.88 2.18
N GLY A 3 16.27 -27.03 3.49
CA GLY A 3 15.22 -26.99 4.52
C GLY A 3 14.57 -25.61 4.72
N LEU A 4 14.16 -24.96 3.64
CA LEU A 4 13.37 -23.75 3.67
C LEU A 4 11.94 -24.12 4.06
N LYS A 5 11.57 -23.81 5.31
CA LYS A 5 10.16 -23.75 5.71
C LYS A 5 9.54 -22.52 5.07
N VAL A 6 9.07 -22.66 3.82
CA VAL A 6 8.28 -21.61 3.18
C VAL A 6 6.83 -21.82 3.62
N THR A 7 6.36 -20.99 4.54
CA THR A 7 4.93 -20.85 4.81
C THR A 7 4.35 -20.05 3.65
N VAL A 8 3.99 -20.72 2.55
CA VAL A 8 3.28 -20.07 1.44
C VAL A 8 1.85 -19.88 1.92
N ALA A 9 1.45 -18.65 2.27
CA ALA A 9 0.03 -18.36 2.36
C ALA A 9 -0.54 -18.47 0.95
N GLU A 10 -1.48 -19.37 0.76
CA GLU A 10 -2.20 -19.52 -0.50
C GLU A 10 -3.15 -18.32 -0.63
N VAL A 11 -2.87 -17.42 -1.57
CA VAL A 11 -3.74 -16.28 -1.88
C VAL A 11 -4.76 -16.75 -2.93
N PRO A 12 -6.07 -16.85 -2.62
CA PRO A 12 -7.03 -17.50 -3.50
C PRO A 12 -7.48 -16.57 -4.64
N ILE A 13 -6.56 -16.36 -5.60
CA ILE A 13 -6.79 -15.56 -6.80
C ILE A 13 -6.44 -16.36 -8.06
N PRO A 14 -7.01 -16.02 -9.23
CA PRO A 14 -6.88 -16.84 -10.44
C PRO A 14 -5.61 -16.54 -11.25
N VAL A 15 -4.71 -15.70 -10.73
CA VAL A 15 -3.42 -15.35 -11.36
C VAL A 15 -2.28 -15.75 -10.45
N ALA A 16 -1.09 -15.92 -11.02
CA ALA A 16 0.09 -16.17 -10.20
C ALA A 16 0.35 -14.98 -9.28
N PHE A 17 0.81 -15.27 -8.06
CA PHE A 17 1.05 -14.28 -7.02
C PHE A 17 2.47 -14.43 -6.45
N GLY A 18 3.23 -13.33 -6.39
CA GLY A 18 4.51 -13.27 -5.72
C GLY A 18 5.41 -12.12 -6.19
N ALA A 19 6.48 -11.85 -5.44
CA ALA A 19 7.41 -10.75 -5.69
C ALA A 19 8.10 -10.78 -7.07
N ALA A 20 8.15 -11.94 -7.73
CA ALA A 20 8.71 -12.06 -9.07
C ALA A 20 7.90 -11.32 -10.15
N PHE A 21 6.62 -11.02 -9.89
CA PHE A 21 5.76 -10.24 -10.79
C PHE A 21 5.80 -8.74 -10.48
N GLU A 22 6.45 -8.33 -9.38
CA GLU A 22 6.59 -6.92 -9.05
C GLU A 22 7.43 -6.20 -10.12
N GLY A 23 6.92 -5.08 -10.60
CA GLY A 23 7.56 -4.29 -11.66
C GLY A 23 7.09 -4.63 -13.09
N GLU A 24 6.21 -5.61 -13.26
CA GLU A 24 5.47 -5.80 -14.51
C GLU A 24 4.80 -4.47 -14.94
N ARG A 25 4.86 -4.17 -16.24
CA ARG A 25 4.29 -2.95 -16.81
C ARG A 25 3.15 -3.32 -17.75
N VAL A 26 1.93 -2.89 -17.43
CA VAL A 26 0.78 -2.99 -18.34
C VAL A 26 0.72 -1.73 -19.19
N ARG A 27 0.77 -1.86 -20.53
CA ARG A 27 0.87 -0.73 -21.47
C ARG A 27 0.01 -0.93 -22.71
N GLY A 28 -0.29 0.17 -23.40
CA GLY A 28 -0.89 0.15 -24.74
C GLY A 28 -2.15 -0.71 -24.83
N GLU A 29 -2.17 -1.59 -25.82
CA GLU A 29 -3.31 -2.46 -26.11
C GLU A 29 -3.55 -3.55 -25.08
N ASP A 30 -2.62 -3.81 -24.15
CA ASP A 30 -2.77 -4.84 -23.12
C ASP A 30 -3.65 -4.38 -21.95
N ILE A 31 -3.95 -3.07 -21.86
CA ILE A 31 -4.74 -2.50 -20.77
C ILE A 31 -6.20 -2.94 -20.89
N TYR A 32 -6.72 -3.57 -19.85
CA TYR A 32 -8.16 -3.82 -19.68
C TYR A 32 -8.82 -2.70 -18.88
N LEU A 33 -8.24 -2.34 -17.73
CA LEU A 33 -8.68 -1.24 -16.87
C LEU A 33 -7.50 -0.32 -16.57
N GLU A 34 -7.74 0.98 -16.56
CA GLU A 34 -6.84 2.01 -16.03
C GLU A 34 -7.59 2.93 -15.05
N ALA A 35 -7.06 3.12 -13.85
CA ALA A 35 -7.59 4.04 -12.85
C ALA A 35 -6.45 4.84 -12.20
N GLY A 36 -6.58 6.15 -12.03
CA GLY A 36 -5.51 6.98 -11.47
C GLY A 36 -4.55 7.54 -12.52
N GLY A 37 -3.31 7.81 -12.12
CA GLY A 37 -2.22 8.21 -13.04
C GLY A 37 -2.46 9.54 -13.77
N GLY A 38 -3.23 10.44 -13.16
CA GLY A 38 -3.66 11.70 -13.77
C GLY A 38 -4.64 11.53 -14.95
N ARG A 39 -5.22 10.32 -15.13
CA ARG A 39 -6.26 10.05 -16.13
C ARG A 39 -7.65 10.06 -15.51
N THR A 40 -7.77 9.47 -14.33
CA THR A 40 -8.97 9.52 -13.49
C THR A 40 -8.54 9.69 -12.03
N PRO A 41 -9.42 10.21 -11.15
CA PRO A 41 -9.19 10.15 -9.71
C PRO A 41 -9.05 8.72 -9.20
N MET A 42 -8.04 8.48 -8.36
CA MET A 42 -7.88 7.22 -7.62
C MET A 42 -7.38 7.51 -6.21
N VAL A 43 -7.87 6.76 -5.23
CA VAL A 43 -7.36 6.80 -3.85
C VAL A 43 -7.23 5.41 -3.24
N GLU A 44 -6.19 5.21 -2.44
CA GLU A 44 -6.04 4.04 -1.56
C GLU A 44 -5.88 4.49 -0.11
N TRP A 45 -6.74 3.99 0.77
CA TRP A 45 -6.84 4.52 2.14
C TRP A 45 -7.04 3.38 3.14
N VAL A 46 -6.13 3.29 4.12
CA VAL A 46 -6.31 2.44 5.30
C VAL A 46 -6.77 3.30 6.47
N THR A 47 -7.77 2.80 7.21
CA THR A 47 -8.28 3.47 8.41
C THR A 47 -8.72 2.48 9.48
N SER A 48 -8.51 2.86 10.73
CA SER A 48 -8.93 2.11 11.91
C SER A 48 -10.42 2.30 12.19
N LYS A 49 -11.08 1.24 12.62
CA LYS A 49 -12.49 1.20 13.02
C LYS A 49 -12.66 0.47 14.34
N ARG A 50 -13.83 0.59 14.97
CA ARG A 50 -14.16 -0.23 16.14
C ARG A 50 -14.38 -1.68 15.72
N MET A 51 -14.18 -2.59 16.69
CA MET A 51 -14.28 -4.05 16.46
C MET A 51 -15.66 -4.53 15.99
N ASP A 52 -16.72 -3.77 16.30
CA ASP A 52 -18.11 -4.01 15.90
C ASP A 52 -18.45 -3.41 14.52
N GLU A 53 -17.60 -2.54 13.98
CA GLU A 53 -17.77 -1.91 12.66
C GLU A 53 -17.10 -2.71 11.53
N VAL A 54 -16.27 -3.72 11.88
CA VAL A 54 -15.51 -4.54 10.93
C VAL A 54 -15.96 -6.00 10.98
N GLU A 55 -16.36 -6.50 9.81
CA GLU A 55 -16.62 -7.91 9.54
C GLU A 55 -15.39 -8.51 8.84
N ASP A 56 -14.64 -9.36 9.56
CA ASP A 56 -13.38 -9.88 9.03
C ASP A 56 -13.57 -10.66 7.72
N GLY A 57 -12.73 -10.38 6.72
CA GLY A 57 -12.76 -11.02 5.41
C GLY A 57 -13.83 -10.47 4.47
N LYS A 58 -14.66 -9.51 4.91
CA LYS A 58 -15.65 -8.89 4.04
C LYS A 58 -14.99 -8.10 2.93
N ILE A 59 -15.35 -8.42 1.70
CA ILE A 59 -14.91 -7.71 0.50
C ILE A 59 -16.15 -7.25 -0.26
N GLU A 60 -16.24 -5.95 -0.53
CA GLU A 60 -17.38 -5.35 -1.23
C GLU A 60 -16.89 -4.52 -2.42
N VAL A 61 -17.54 -4.68 -3.58
CA VAL A 61 -17.31 -3.84 -4.76
C VAL A 61 -18.56 -3.00 -4.98
N ILE A 62 -18.43 -1.68 -4.91
CA ILE A 62 -19.50 -0.69 -4.93
C ILE A 62 -19.41 0.10 -6.23
N GLY A 63 -20.16 -0.37 -7.21
CA GLY A 63 -20.11 0.08 -8.61
C GLY A 63 -19.78 -1.08 -9.57
N PRO A 64 -19.43 -0.77 -10.83
CA PRO A 64 -19.08 -1.79 -11.83
C PRO A 64 -17.86 -2.65 -11.44
N GLU A 65 -17.94 -3.95 -11.71
CA GLU A 65 -16.81 -4.89 -11.65
C GLU A 65 -16.13 -4.98 -13.04
N LEU A 66 -14.95 -5.61 -13.14
CA LEU A 66 -14.22 -5.74 -14.42
C LEU A 66 -15.06 -6.38 -15.53
N LYS A 67 -15.91 -7.35 -15.21
CA LYS A 67 -16.78 -8.01 -16.21
C LYS A 67 -17.86 -7.09 -16.78
N ASP A 68 -18.17 -5.98 -16.09
CA ASP A 68 -19.28 -5.08 -16.42
C ASP A 68 -18.81 -3.89 -17.28
N ILE A 69 -17.51 -3.83 -17.62
CA ILE A 69 -16.91 -2.76 -18.42
C ILE A 69 -16.20 -3.31 -19.66
N PRO A 70 -16.13 -2.55 -20.76
CA PRO A 70 -15.34 -2.96 -21.92
C PRO A 70 -13.83 -2.86 -21.65
N ALA A 71 -13.03 -3.68 -22.33
CA ALA A 71 -11.58 -3.58 -22.25
C ALA A 71 -11.07 -2.21 -22.75
N GLY A 72 -10.06 -1.66 -22.09
CA GLY A 72 -9.54 -0.31 -22.31
C GLY A 72 -10.30 0.78 -21.57
N SER A 73 -11.22 0.40 -20.66
CA SER A 73 -11.97 1.36 -19.85
C SER A 73 -11.09 2.11 -18.87
N ARG A 74 -11.53 3.33 -18.55
CA ARG A 74 -10.99 4.13 -17.45
C ARG A 74 -12.06 4.35 -16.41
N LEU A 75 -11.75 4.08 -15.15
CA LEU A 75 -12.67 4.29 -14.03
C LEU A 75 -12.04 5.16 -12.96
N LEU A 76 -12.90 5.83 -12.19
CA LEU A 76 -12.53 6.27 -10.86
C LEU A 76 -12.41 5.05 -9.95
N LEU A 77 -11.51 5.09 -8.98
CA LEU A 77 -11.30 3.96 -8.07
C LEU A 77 -10.96 4.45 -6.65
N ALA A 78 -11.65 3.92 -5.65
CA ALA A 78 -11.20 4.01 -4.26
C ALA A 78 -11.01 2.61 -3.69
N ILE A 79 -9.85 2.35 -3.10
CA ILE A 79 -9.58 1.14 -2.31
C ILE A 79 -9.57 1.58 -0.85
N THR A 80 -10.58 1.18 -0.09
CA THR A 80 -10.66 1.47 1.35
C THR A 80 -10.49 0.19 2.14
N VAL A 81 -9.52 0.20 3.04
CA VAL A 81 -9.22 -0.92 3.93
C VAL A 81 -9.54 -0.49 5.35
N GLU A 82 -10.51 -1.14 5.97
CA GLU A 82 -10.93 -0.87 7.33
C GLU A 82 -10.39 -1.98 8.25
N VAL A 83 -9.56 -1.58 9.23
CA VAL A 83 -8.93 -2.51 10.18
C VAL A 83 -9.42 -2.26 11.59
N ALA A 84 -9.53 -3.32 12.39
CA ALA A 84 -9.81 -3.24 13.80
C ALA A 84 -8.89 -4.18 14.59
N GLY A 85 -8.29 -3.69 15.65
CA GLY A 85 -7.26 -4.41 16.40
C GLY A 85 -7.05 -3.86 17.79
N ARG A 86 -6.71 -4.73 18.75
CA ARG A 86 -6.35 -4.30 20.11
C ARG A 86 -5.01 -3.59 20.18
N GLU A 87 -4.07 -3.98 19.33
CA GLU A 87 -2.73 -3.37 19.22
C GLU A 87 -2.65 -2.34 18.07
N MET A 88 -3.77 -2.09 17.37
CA MET A 88 -3.81 -1.16 16.25
C MET A 88 -3.78 0.27 16.78
N GLN A 89 -2.93 1.10 16.15
CA GLN A 89 -2.78 2.52 16.46
C GLN A 89 -2.93 3.31 15.16
N GLU A 90 -3.37 4.57 15.24
CA GLU A 90 -3.50 5.42 14.05
C GLU A 90 -2.17 5.57 13.30
N ASP A 91 -1.04 5.56 14.01
CA ASP A 91 0.30 5.64 13.43
C ASP A 91 0.69 4.39 12.62
N TYR A 92 -0.07 3.30 12.72
CA TYR A 92 0.17 2.07 11.96
C TYR A 92 -0.59 2.03 10.64
N GLU A 93 -1.58 2.92 10.46
CA GLU A 93 -2.36 2.98 9.22
C GLU A 93 -1.50 3.25 7.96
N PRO A 94 -0.55 4.20 7.97
CA PRO A 94 0.33 4.43 6.81
C PRO A 94 1.19 3.21 6.47
N ILE A 95 1.55 2.41 7.48
CA ILE A 95 2.41 1.24 7.32
C ILE A 95 1.69 0.17 6.50
N LEU A 96 0.44 -0.09 6.87
CA LEU A 96 -0.46 -0.98 6.13
C LEU A 96 -0.79 -0.42 4.74
N GLU A 97 -1.04 0.89 4.64
CA GLU A 97 -1.41 1.55 3.38
C GLU A 97 -0.32 1.41 2.34
N ARG A 98 0.95 1.55 2.75
CA ARG A 98 2.09 1.37 1.84
C ARG A 98 2.18 -0.02 1.24
N GLN A 99 1.71 -1.06 1.94
CA GLN A 99 1.76 -2.42 1.44
C GLN A 99 0.80 -2.63 0.26
N ILE A 100 -0.25 -1.82 0.10
CA ILE A 100 -1.18 -1.93 -1.03
C ILE A 100 -0.42 -1.91 -2.36
N HIS A 101 0.61 -1.05 -2.47
CA HIS A 101 1.47 -1.01 -3.63
C HIS A 101 2.17 -2.34 -3.93
N HIS A 102 2.87 -2.91 -2.96
CA HIS A 102 3.62 -4.15 -3.17
C HIS A 102 2.67 -5.32 -3.43
N LEU A 103 1.62 -5.43 -2.61
CA LEU A 103 0.71 -6.56 -2.65
C LEU A 103 -0.10 -6.61 -3.95
N ILE A 104 -0.55 -5.48 -4.49
CA ILE A 104 -1.21 -5.47 -5.81
C ILE A 104 -0.22 -5.84 -6.91
N ASN A 105 1.01 -5.31 -6.88
CA ASN A 105 2.03 -5.62 -7.90
C ASN A 105 2.52 -7.09 -7.86
N TYR A 106 2.24 -7.83 -6.79
CA TYR A 106 2.56 -9.26 -6.73
C TYR A 106 1.60 -10.11 -7.56
N ALA A 107 0.42 -9.60 -7.90
CA ALA A 107 -0.50 -10.29 -8.79
C ALA A 107 -0.08 -10.10 -10.26
N GLN A 108 0.20 -11.21 -10.94
CA GLN A 108 0.57 -11.18 -12.36
C GLN A 108 -0.48 -10.46 -13.20
N GLY A 109 -0.04 -9.50 -14.02
CA GLY A 109 -0.90 -8.70 -14.88
C GLY A 109 -1.63 -7.55 -14.16
N ALA A 110 -1.33 -7.26 -12.90
CA ALA A 110 -1.69 -6.01 -12.23
C ALA A 110 -0.46 -5.09 -12.13
N MET A 111 -0.68 -3.78 -12.24
CA MET A 111 0.37 -2.77 -12.05
C MET A 111 -0.18 -1.68 -11.16
N HIS A 112 0.49 -1.42 -10.03
CA HIS A 112 0.17 -0.32 -9.13
C HIS A 112 1.37 0.63 -8.96
N ILE A 113 1.14 1.94 -9.03
CA ILE A 113 2.16 2.97 -8.85
C ILE A 113 1.56 4.13 -8.07
N GLY A 114 2.39 4.87 -7.35
CA GLY A 114 1.92 5.98 -6.53
C GLY A 114 1.44 5.48 -5.18
N GLN A 115 0.62 6.30 -4.55
CA GLN A 115 0.22 6.19 -3.16
C GLN A 115 -0.94 7.14 -2.86
N ARG A 116 -1.64 6.94 -1.74
CA ARG A 116 -2.70 7.86 -1.27
C ARG A 116 -3.68 8.19 -2.41
N ASP A 117 -3.95 9.46 -2.68
CA ASP A 117 -4.87 9.96 -3.71
C ASP A 117 -4.18 10.27 -5.07
N ILE A 118 -2.94 9.86 -5.24
CA ILE A 118 -2.18 9.94 -6.50
C ILE A 118 -1.79 8.55 -7.03
N ALA A 119 -2.45 7.52 -6.53
CA ALA A 119 -2.29 6.14 -6.95
C ALA A 119 -2.67 5.95 -8.43
N TRP A 120 -2.14 4.89 -9.03
CA TRP A 120 -2.34 4.52 -10.42
C TRP A 120 -2.35 3.00 -10.57
N LEU A 121 -3.49 2.46 -10.95
CA LEU A 121 -3.72 1.05 -11.20
C LEU A 121 -3.93 0.78 -12.69
N ARG A 122 -3.33 -0.29 -13.18
CA ARG A 122 -3.73 -0.94 -14.43
C ARG A 122 -3.91 -2.44 -14.23
N VAL A 123 -4.88 -3.00 -14.94
CA VAL A 123 -5.11 -4.46 -15.01
C VAL A 123 -5.00 -4.88 -16.47
N ALA A 124 -4.22 -5.92 -16.74
CA ALA A 124 -4.00 -6.47 -18.07
C ALA A 124 -5.16 -7.34 -18.54
N LYS A 125 -5.42 -7.38 -19.85
CA LYS A 125 -6.43 -8.24 -20.48
C LYS A 125 -6.26 -9.72 -20.10
N GLN A 126 -5.00 -10.21 -20.13
CA GLN A 126 -4.68 -11.59 -19.76
C GLN A 126 -5.07 -11.95 -18.32
N ALA A 127 -4.95 -11.00 -17.37
CA ALA A 127 -5.37 -11.26 -15.98
C ALA A 127 -6.89 -11.44 -15.90
N VAL A 128 -7.66 -10.62 -16.63
CA VAL A 128 -9.12 -10.73 -16.69
C VAL A 128 -9.56 -12.01 -17.40
N GLU A 129 -8.89 -12.41 -18.48
CA GLU A 129 -9.14 -13.68 -19.17
C GLU A 129 -8.95 -14.90 -18.26
N LYS A 130 -7.96 -14.85 -17.34
CA LYS A 130 -7.77 -15.87 -16.31
C LYS A 130 -8.83 -15.82 -15.20
N GLY A 131 -9.65 -14.78 -15.16
CA GLY A 131 -10.74 -14.61 -14.20
C GLY A 131 -10.47 -13.59 -13.09
N PHE A 132 -9.42 -12.77 -13.20
CA PHE A 132 -9.14 -11.71 -12.22
C PHE A 132 -10.31 -10.69 -12.17
N LYS A 133 -10.51 -10.09 -10.99
CA LYS A 133 -11.64 -9.23 -10.62
C LYS A 133 -11.12 -8.19 -9.64
N LEU A 134 -11.78 -7.04 -9.52
CA LEU A 134 -11.48 -6.04 -8.49
C LEU A 134 -11.58 -6.64 -7.09
N SER A 135 -12.60 -7.45 -6.81
CA SER A 135 -12.73 -8.18 -5.53
C SER A 135 -11.49 -9.02 -5.13
N HIS A 136 -10.69 -9.48 -6.10
CA HIS A 136 -9.44 -10.18 -5.80
C HIS A 136 -8.35 -9.26 -5.21
N ILE A 137 -8.40 -7.94 -5.46
CA ILE A 137 -7.55 -6.97 -4.74
C ILE A 137 -7.85 -7.05 -3.24
N GLY A 138 -9.12 -7.06 -2.85
CA GLY A 138 -9.50 -7.24 -1.44
C GLY A 138 -9.04 -8.57 -0.85
N THR A 139 -9.09 -9.64 -1.66
CA THR A 139 -8.62 -10.98 -1.26
C THR A 139 -7.11 -10.99 -1.00
N ILE A 140 -6.34 -10.36 -1.89
CA ILE A 140 -4.89 -10.19 -1.75
C ILE A 140 -4.58 -9.43 -0.45
N LEU A 141 -5.20 -8.27 -0.28
CA LEU A 141 -4.95 -7.40 0.88
C LEU A 141 -5.30 -8.14 2.18
N HIS A 142 -6.45 -8.84 2.24
CA HIS A 142 -6.85 -9.57 3.45
C HIS A 142 -5.88 -10.67 3.80
N ALA A 143 -5.56 -11.55 2.85
CA ALA A 143 -4.66 -12.67 3.10
C ALA A 143 -3.27 -12.18 3.54
N LYS A 144 -2.73 -11.17 2.85
CA LYS A 144 -1.34 -10.74 3.05
C LYS A 144 -1.14 -9.79 4.21
N LEU A 145 -2.06 -8.85 4.46
CA LEU A 145 -1.97 -7.99 5.62
C LEU A 145 -2.18 -8.81 6.92
N HIS A 146 -3.09 -9.78 6.94
CA HIS A 146 -3.20 -10.69 8.10
C HIS A 146 -1.94 -11.53 8.30
N GLN A 147 -1.36 -12.07 7.22
CA GLN A 147 -0.13 -12.85 7.33
C GLN A 147 1.03 -12.02 7.91
N ASP A 148 1.21 -10.80 7.40
CA ASP A 148 2.41 -10.01 7.67
C ASP A 148 2.23 -9.12 8.92
N PHE A 149 0.98 -8.77 9.28
CA PHE A 149 0.62 -7.80 10.33
C PHE A 149 -0.51 -8.28 11.27
N GLY A 150 -0.93 -9.55 11.25
CA GLY A 150 -2.02 -10.06 12.10
C GLY A 150 -1.73 -10.05 13.62
N ARG A 151 -0.56 -9.57 14.04
CA ARG A 151 -0.28 -9.25 15.45
C ARG A 151 -0.84 -7.88 15.86
N ILE A 152 -0.90 -6.93 14.93
CA ILE A 152 -1.31 -5.55 15.23
C ILE A 152 -2.82 -5.35 15.05
N PHE A 153 -3.48 -6.12 14.17
CA PHE A 153 -4.92 -6.06 14.00
C PHE A 153 -5.59 -7.44 14.02
N ASP A 154 -6.85 -7.48 14.45
CA ASP A 154 -7.62 -8.71 14.62
C ASP A 154 -8.61 -8.94 13.47
N LYS A 155 -9.16 -7.88 12.86
CA LYS A 155 -10.14 -7.95 11.76
C LYS A 155 -9.83 -6.95 10.66
N MET A 156 -10.17 -7.31 9.43
CA MET A 156 -10.08 -6.41 8.29
C MET A 156 -11.19 -6.65 7.27
N GLN A 157 -11.72 -5.56 6.71
CA GLN A 157 -12.58 -5.59 5.53
C GLN A 157 -12.10 -4.63 4.45
N VAL A 158 -12.41 -4.93 3.19
CA VAL A 158 -12.04 -4.11 2.03
C VAL A 158 -13.28 -3.68 1.26
N LYS A 159 -13.35 -2.40 0.95
CA LYS A 159 -14.37 -1.82 0.07
C LYS A 159 -13.68 -1.21 -1.14
N ILE A 160 -14.14 -1.59 -2.32
CA ILE A 160 -13.62 -1.11 -3.59
C ILE A 160 -14.74 -0.34 -4.27
N TYR A 161 -14.55 0.96 -4.43
CA TYR A 161 -15.54 1.84 -5.04
C TYR A 161 -15.15 2.14 -6.47
N THR A 162 -16.09 1.95 -7.39
CA THR A 162 -15.99 2.35 -8.81
C THR A 162 -17.13 3.25 -9.24
N GLU A 163 -18.13 3.47 -8.38
CA GLU A 163 -19.16 4.49 -8.54
C GLU A 163 -18.59 5.90 -8.28
N GLU A 164 -18.78 6.81 -9.23
CA GLU A 164 -18.12 8.12 -9.26
C GLU A 164 -18.34 8.95 -7.97
N ASP A 165 -19.59 9.07 -7.52
CA ASP A 165 -19.93 9.87 -6.34
C ASP A 165 -19.33 9.27 -5.06
N LYS A 166 -19.30 7.94 -4.95
CA LYS A 166 -18.69 7.25 -3.82
C LYS A 166 -17.18 7.37 -3.81
N VAL A 167 -16.53 7.31 -4.97
CA VAL A 167 -15.08 7.54 -5.04
C VAL A 167 -14.72 8.95 -4.60
N LYS A 168 -15.46 9.97 -5.06
CA LYS A 168 -15.25 11.36 -4.64
C LYS A 168 -15.42 11.54 -3.13
N GLU A 169 -16.46 10.93 -2.55
CA GLU A 169 -16.68 10.93 -1.10
C GLU A 169 -15.47 10.33 -0.34
N MET A 170 -14.91 9.21 -0.83
CA MET A 170 -13.74 8.59 -0.19
C MET A 170 -12.47 9.43 -0.35
N ILE A 171 -12.27 10.09 -1.50
CA ILE A 171 -11.13 11.00 -1.71
C ILE A 171 -11.15 12.14 -0.69
N GLU A 172 -12.31 12.76 -0.46
CA GLU A 172 -12.43 13.86 0.51
C GLU A 172 -12.08 13.40 1.93
N LYS A 173 -12.61 12.25 2.36
CA LYS A 173 -12.30 11.67 3.69
C LYS A 173 -10.83 11.33 3.82
N ALA A 174 -10.26 10.67 2.82
CA ALA A 174 -8.85 10.25 2.82
C ALA A 174 -7.91 11.46 2.86
N ARG A 175 -8.18 12.52 2.08
CA ARG A 175 -7.39 13.76 2.09
C ARG A 175 -7.38 14.46 3.44
N ALA A 176 -8.50 14.48 4.15
CA ALA A 176 -8.54 15.03 5.51
C ALA A 176 -7.59 14.26 6.46
N VAL A 177 -7.60 12.93 6.38
CA VAL A 177 -6.70 12.07 7.16
C VAL A 177 -5.24 12.28 6.75
N TYR A 178 -4.94 12.36 5.45
CA TYR A 178 -3.58 12.61 4.98
C TYR A 178 -3.06 13.96 5.47
N GLY A 179 -3.88 15.02 5.45
CA GLY A 179 -3.51 16.31 6.03
C GLY A 179 -3.16 16.20 7.51
N THR A 180 -3.96 15.46 8.30
CA THR A 180 -3.62 15.21 9.71
C THR A 180 -2.31 14.43 9.86
N ARG A 181 -2.07 13.40 9.04
CA ARG A 181 -0.81 12.62 9.08
C ARG A 181 0.40 13.50 8.74
N ASP A 182 0.27 14.36 7.74
CA ASP A 182 1.35 15.27 7.32
C ASP A 182 1.64 16.32 8.40
N THR A 183 0.62 16.85 9.10
CA THR A 183 0.85 17.79 10.22
C THR A 183 1.55 17.18 11.44
N ARG A 184 1.55 15.85 11.61
CA ARG A 184 2.22 15.19 12.77
C ARG A 184 3.74 15.31 12.72
N ILE A 185 4.32 15.41 11.53
CA ILE A 185 5.78 15.57 11.37
C ILE A 185 6.20 17.05 11.34
N GLU A 186 5.23 17.98 11.21
CA GLU A 186 5.52 19.41 11.24
C GLU A 186 6.12 19.81 12.61
N GLY A 187 7.35 20.33 12.56
CA GLY A 187 8.10 20.77 13.74
C GLY A 187 9.20 19.81 14.21
N MET A 188 9.33 18.64 13.58
CA MET A 188 10.51 17.79 13.72
C MET A 188 11.60 18.26 12.75
N THR A 189 12.85 18.34 13.22
CA THR A 189 14.00 18.72 12.37
C THR A 189 15.11 17.68 12.44
N ASP A 190 15.97 17.66 11.45
CA ASP A 190 17.10 16.73 11.37
C ASP A 190 18.13 17.00 12.50
N GLU A 191 18.22 18.24 13.00
CA GLU A 191 19.09 18.59 14.14
C GLU A 191 18.55 18.16 15.49
N THR A 192 17.23 18.01 15.63
CA THR A 192 16.58 17.70 16.92
C THR A 192 16.43 16.21 17.18
N ILE A 193 16.90 15.36 16.25
CA ILE A 193 16.88 13.91 16.37
C ILE A 193 18.27 13.29 16.20
N ASP A 194 18.48 12.13 16.81
CA ASP A 194 19.73 11.36 16.75
C ASP A 194 19.64 10.12 15.85
N ILE A 195 18.43 9.74 15.44
CA ILE A 195 18.16 8.51 14.69
C ILE A 195 17.48 8.87 13.38
N TYR A 196 18.05 8.44 12.25
CA TYR A 196 17.36 8.31 10.98
C TYR A 196 16.84 6.89 10.80
N TYR A 197 16.07 6.66 9.74
CA TYR A 197 15.67 5.32 9.36
C TYR A 197 16.10 5.01 7.93
N SER A 198 16.67 3.83 7.74
CA SER A 198 16.80 3.27 6.40
C SER A 198 15.47 2.68 5.94
N CYS A 199 15.25 2.59 4.64
CA CYS A 199 14.16 1.82 4.04
C CYS A 199 14.66 1.05 2.83
N THR A 200 14.42 -0.25 2.82
CA THR A 200 14.86 -1.20 1.79
C THR A 200 13.70 -1.86 1.03
N LEU A 201 12.46 -1.39 1.21
CA LEU A 201 11.26 -1.95 0.55
C LEU A 201 11.40 -2.06 -0.97
N CYS A 202 12.01 -1.07 -1.62
CA CYS A 202 12.17 -1.05 -3.08
C CYS A 202 13.29 -1.96 -3.60
N GLN A 203 14.02 -2.68 -2.74
CA GLN A 203 15.09 -3.60 -3.20
C GLN A 203 14.55 -4.82 -3.97
N SER A 204 13.25 -5.07 -3.91
CA SER A 204 12.60 -6.08 -4.74
C SER A 204 12.81 -5.87 -6.24
N PHE A 205 12.89 -4.62 -6.69
CA PHE A 205 13.15 -4.26 -8.09
C PHE A 205 14.39 -3.37 -8.28
N ALA A 206 14.92 -2.78 -7.23
CA ALA A 206 16.14 -1.95 -7.24
C ALA A 206 17.15 -2.42 -6.17
N PRO A 207 17.88 -3.53 -6.40
CA PRO A 207 18.62 -4.23 -5.33
C PRO A 207 19.67 -3.40 -4.59
N GLY A 208 20.29 -2.42 -5.24
CA GLY A 208 21.29 -1.53 -4.63
C GLY A 208 20.71 -0.28 -3.97
N HIS A 209 19.39 -0.09 -3.98
CA HIS A 209 18.75 1.12 -3.48
C HIS A 209 18.51 1.04 -1.97
N VAL A 210 18.79 2.13 -1.27
CA VAL A 210 18.45 2.34 0.15
C VAL A 210 18.00 3.79 0.29
N CYS A 211 16.79 4.02 0.81
CA CYS A 211 16.43 5.35 1.29
C CYS A 211 16.97 5.56 2.70
N VAL A 212 17.50 6.74 2.98
CA VAL A 212 17.71 7.25 4.35
C VAL A 212 16.68 8.34 4.56
N ILE A 213 15.84 8.17 5.57
CA ILE A 213 14.66 8.98 5.85
C ILE A 213 14.89 9.72 7.17
N SER A 214 14.73 11.03 7.12
CA SER A 214 14.85 11.96 8.24
C SER A 214 13.56 12.76 8.39
N PRO A 215 13.36 13.50 9.51
CA PRO A 215 12.21 14.39 9.64
C PRO A 215 11.98 15.32 8.46
N GLU A 216 13.05 15.90 7.91
CA GLU A 216 12.97 16.89 6.83
C GLU A 216 13.16 16.27 5.44
N ARG A 217 13.44 14.95 5.38
CA ARG A 217 13.60 14.20 4.13
C ARG A 217 12.76 12.93 4.15
N THR A 218 11.51 13.09 3.74
CA THR A 218 10.57 11.97 3.49
C THR A 218 11.13 11.04 2.41
N GLY A 219 10.77 9.75 2.49
CA GLY A 219 11.11 8.78 1.44
C GLY A 219 10.63 9.26 0.07
N LEU A 220 11.43 9.04 -0.97
CA LEU A 220 11.15 9.58 -2.32
C LEU A 220 9.83 9.11 -2.95
N CYS A 221 9.24 8.04 -2.41
CA CYS A 221 7.91 7.58 -2.82
C CYS A 221 6.79 8.52 -2.34
N GLY A 222 7.06 9.41 -1.37
CA GLY A 222 6.09 10.27 -0.73
C GLY A 222 5.17 9.58 0.30
N SER A 223 5.29 8.25 0.45
CA SER A 223 4.38 7.47 1.30
C SER A 223 4.85 7.26 2.73
N TYR A 224 6.16 7.25 2.97
CA TYR A 224 6.76 7.02 4.29
C TYR A 224 7.61 8.22 4.69
N ASN A 225 7.24 8.82 5.80
CA ASN A 225 8.03 9.82 6.52
C ASN A 225 8.83 9.15 7.66
N TRP A 226 9.52 9.96 8.48
CA TRP A 226 10.33 9.45 9.59
C TRP A 226 9.51 8.70 10.64
N MET A 227 8.34 9.23 11.01
CA MET A 227 7.44 8.62 12.00
C MET A 227 6.93 7.26 11.51
N ASP A 228 6.61 7.16 10.22
CA ASP A 228 6.20 5.90 9.60
C ASP A 228 7.32 4.85 9.69
N CYS A 229 8.56 5.24 9.44
CA CYS A 229 9.69 4.31 9.51
C CYS A 229 9.96 3.82 10.94
N LYS A 230 9.80 4.72 11.93
CA LYS A 230 9.85 4.37 13.34
C LYS A 230 8.76 3.35 13.69
N ALA A 231 7.51 3.63 13.32
CA ALA A 231 6.39 2.73 13.57
C ALA A 231 6.57 1.37 12.87
N ALA A 232 7.06 1.36 11.63
CA ALA A 232 7.36 0.13 10.90
C ALA A 232 8.40 -0.74 11.61
N PHE A 233 9.45 -0.13 12.19
CA PHE A 233 10.46 -0.83 12.98
C PHE A 233 9.88 -1.38 14.30
N GLU A 234 9.02 -0.63 14.98
CA GLU A 234 8.33 -1.08 16.20
C GLU A 234 7.43 -2.30 15.93
N ILE A 235 6.73 -2.30 14.80
CA ILE A 235 5.87 -3.43 14.37
C ILE A 235 6.72 -4.66 14.00
N ASN A 236 7.79 -4.45 13.23
CA ASN A 236 8.64 -5.53 12.75
C ASN A 236 10.12 -5.13 12.82
N PRO A 237 10.83 -5.47 13.92
CA PRO A 237 12.25 -5.17 14.07
C PRO A 237 13.17 -5.85 13.04
N THR A 238 12.68 -6.90 12.36
CA THR A 238 13.39 -7.58 11.26
C THR A 238 12.93 -7.11 9.87
N GLY A 239 12.13 -6.05 9.84
CA GLY A 239 11.56 -5.46 8.64
C GLY A 239 12.55 -4.60 7.85
N PRO A 240 12.07 -3.98 6.76
CA PRO A 240 12.90 -3.22 5.83
C PRO A 240 13.29 -1.82 6.36
N ASN A 241 12.65 -1.37 7.45
CA ASN A 241 12.93 -0.11 8.11
C ASN A 241 13.82 -0.36 9.32
N GLN A 242 15.04 0.17 9.29
CA GLN A 242 16.03 -0.06 10.36
C GLN A 242 16.57 1.27 10.87
N PRO A 243 16.75 1.44 12.20
CA PRO A 243 17.31 2.65 12.77
C PRO A 243 18.76 2.84 12.33
N VAL A 244 19.12 4.09 12.06
CA VAL A 244 20.45 4.53 11.67
C VAL A 244 20.84 5.66 12.61
N GLU A 245 21.66 5.36 13.61
CA GLU A 245 22.20 6.37 14.53
C GLU A 245 23.10 7.34 13.76
N LYS A 246 22.94 8.64 14.04
CA LYS A 246 23.81 9.68 13.50
C LYS A 246 25.21 9.51 14.09
N GLY A 247 26.18 9.32 13.20
CA GLY A 247 27.60 9.29 13.56
C GLY A 247 28.21 10.68 13.67
N GLU A 248 29.54 10.75 13.58
CA GLU A 248 30.26 12.02 13.50
C GLU A 248 29.92 12.75 12.20
N THR A 249 29.44 13.99 12.31
CA THR A 249 29.15 14.83 11.15
C THR A 249 30.44 15.31 10.48
N VAL A 250 30.65 14.90 9.23
CA VAL A 250 31.79 15.36 8.41
C VAL A 250 31.52 16.73 7.79
N ASP A 251 30.31 16.95 7.25
CA ASP A 251 29.88 18.23 6.67
C ASP A 251 28.38 18.47 6.88
N ALA A 252 28.03 19.35 7.83
CA ALA A 252 26.64 19.66 8.15
C ALA A 252 25.86 20.31 7.00
N LYS A 253 26.52 20.89 5.99
CA LYS A 253 25.86 21.50 4.84
C LYS A 253 25.46 20.47 3.80
N LEU A 254 26.23 19.40 3.66
CA LEU A 254 25.96 18.33 2.69
C LEU A 254 25.15 17.17 3.29
N GLY A 255 25.13 17.06 4.63
CA GLY A 255 24.49 15.97 5.36
C GLY A 255 25.38 14.73 5.37
#